data_AF-A0A177SK68-F1
#
_entry.id   AF-A0A177SK68-F1
#
_cell.length_a   1.000
_cell.length_b   1.000
_cell.length_c   1.000
_cell.angle_alpha   90.00
_cell.angle_beta   90.00
_cell.angle_gamma   90.00
#
_symmetry.space_group_name_H-M   'P 1'
#
loop_
_entity.id
_entity.type
_entity.pdbx_description
1 polymer ?
#
loop_
_entity_poly.entity_id
_entity_poly.type
_entity_poly.pdbx_seq_one_letter_code
_entity_poly.pdbx_strand_id
1 'polypeptide(L)'
;MEHAQCNGSYCSLDEPSIQQPTKPLEIYHFLDVTQTDGLRLIPVLKKLELEYGHLFRLRTIATIPCAPSRSACDMSPLVILKAIELQGKTFGMRFMRRLRMLHNVEGESAYSRPSLMRLAEALTEYGLDLEEFHRDVSSDTIQQMLEKETELVTEWDVRILPTLAFVGDEEAIKAEGPYEYLVYVSILSELLDHTIEKQPKPPLEQFLRRYETATTAEIAFIYDAPESQIEHELKKLVLQQKCASLSYCDGKVWRHLKDSAHM
;
A
#
# COMPACT_ATOMS: atom_id res chain seq x y z
N MET A 1 -40.98 50.84 14.33
CA MET A 1 -40.07 50.31 13.31
C MET A 1 -38.69 50.26 13.94
N GLU A 2 -38.20 49.03 14.12
CA GLU A 2 -36.80 48.60 14.33
C GLU A 2 -36.04 49.22 15.54
N HIS A 3 -35.77 48.47 16.62
CA HIS A 3 -34.68 47.47 16.80
C HIS A 3 -33.32 47.99 16.28
N ALA A 4 -32.16 47.85 16.92
CA ALA A 4 -31.72 47.35 18.22
C ALA A 4 -30.17 47.53 18.23
N GLN A 5 -29.60 47.77 19.41
CA GLN A 5 -28.32 47.22 19.94
C GLN A 5 -26.99 47.57 19.23
N CYS A 6 -26.02 48.19 19.92
CA CYS A 6 -25.17 47.73 21.04
C CYS A 6 -23.85 47.07 20.58
N ASN A 7 -22.78 47.87 20.70
CA ASN A 7 -21.41 47.57 21.13
C ASN A 7 -20.74 46.21 20.81
N GLY A 8 -19.71 46.30 19.97
CA GLY A 8 -18.30 46.02 20.28
C GLY A 8 -17.91 44.65 20.83
N SER A 9 -17.00 43.96 20.13
CA SER A 9 -15.83 43.29 20.71
C SER A 9 -15.01 42.55 19.65
N TYR A 10 -13.69 42.61 19.86
CA TYR A 10 -12.70 41.56 19.59
C TYR A 10 -12.06 41.42 18.21
N CYS A 11 -10.77 41.75 18.23
CA CYS A 11 -9.67 41.18 17.45
C CYS A 11 -10.03 39.91 16.68
N SER A 12 -10.04 40.04 15.35
CA SER A 12 -9.77 38.93 14.45
C SER A 12 -8.30 38.55 14.63
N LEU A 13 -8.06 37.48 15.40
CA LEU A 13 -6.83 36.73 15.26
C LEU A 13 -6.95 35.98 13.93
N ASP A 14 -6.06 36.32 13.00
CA ASP A 14 -5.88 35.56 11.77
C ASP A 14 -5.68 34.08 12.14
N GLU A 15 -6.63 33.23 11.76
CA GLU A 15 -6.39 31.80 11.72
C GLU A 15 -5.21 31.57 10.77
N PRO A 16 -4.16 30.84 11.16
CA PRO A 16 -3.10 30.51 10.23
C PRO A 16 -3.72 29.71 9.10
N SER A 17 -3.81 30.32 7.92
CA SER A 17 -4.15 29.63 6.69
C SER A 17 -3.20 28.43 6.59
N ILE A 18 -3.75 27.22 6.64
CA ILE A 18 -3.00 25.98 6.43
C ILE A 18 -2.29 26.16 5.08
N GLN A 19 -1.00 26.46 5.11
CA GLN A 19 -0.20 26.57 3.91
C GLN A 19 -0.06 25.15 3.38
N GLN A 20 -0.96 24.78 2.47
CA GLN A 20 -0.78 23.54 1.72
C GLN A 20 0.57 23.63 1.00
N PRO A 21 1.44 22.61 1.12
CA PRO A 21 2.74 22.65 0.49
C PRO A 21 2.59 22.88 -1.02
N THR A 22 3.41 23.75 -1.58
CA THR A 22 3.38 24.15 -3.00
C THR A 22 3.59 22.97 -3.96
N LYS A 23 4.20 21.90 -3.46
CA LYS A 23 4.37 20.61 -4.11
C LYS A 23 4.20 19.50 -3.07
N PRO A 24 3.45 18.42 -3.35
CA PRO A 24 3.35 17.31 -2.41
C PRO A 24 4.70 16.62 -2.25
N LEU A 25 5.04 16.22 -1.02
CA LEU A 25 6.20 15.38 -0.73
C LEU A 25 6.18 14.10 -1.59
N GLU A 26 7.34 13.53 -1.88
CA GLU A 26 7.41 12.21 -2.51
C GLU A 26 7.95 11.18 -1.52
N ILE A 27 7.24 10.05 -1.38
CA ILE A 27 7.70 8.91 -0.59
C ILE A 27 7.98 7.76 -1.53
N TYR A 28 9.21 7.26 -1.49
CA TYR A 28 9.63 6.07 -2.23
C TYR A 28 9.77 4.89 -1.26
N HIS A 29 8.96 3.87 -1.47
CA HIS A 29 8.96 2.64 -0.69
C HIS A 29 9.70 1.53 -1.45
N PHE A 30 10.91 1.25 -1.02
CA PHE A 30 11.71 0.12 -1.49
C PHE A 30 11.35 -1.10 -0.66
N LEU A 31 10.84 -2.16 -1.30
CA LEU A 31 10.53 -3.43 -0.62
C LEU A 31 11.11 -4.63 -1.37
N ASP A 32 11.41 -5.66 -0.61
CA ASP A 32 11.50 -7.02 -1.13
C ASP A 32 10.15 -7.73 -1.00
N VAL A 33 9.63 -8.22 -2.12
CA VAL A 33 8.36 -8.94 -2.19
C VAL A 33 8.41 -10.31 -1.51
N THR A 34 9.61 -10.80 -1.23
CA THR A 34 9.88 -12.10 -0.59
C THR A 34 10.18 -12.00 0.90
N GLN A 35 10.50 -10.80 1.40
CA GLN A 35 10.81 -10.56 2.81
C GLN A 35 9.58 -10.21 3.63
N THR A 36 9.45 -10.84 4.79
CA THR A 36 8.36 -10.63 5.75
C THR A 36 8.32 -9.21 6.32
N ASP A 37 9.48 -8.58 6.55
CA ASP A 37 9.55 -7.25 7.14
C ASP A 37 9.04 -6.15 6.19
N GLY A 38 9.29 -6.27 4.88
CA GLY A 38 8.70 -5.37 3.89
C GLY A 38 7.17 -5.42 3.88
N LEU A 39 6.62 -6.58 4.21
CA LEU A 39 5.19 -6.77 4.34
C LEU A 39 4.65 -6.06 5.59
N ARG A 40 5.37 -6.03 6.72
CA ARG A 40 4.93 -5.37 7.96
C ARG A 40 4.62 -3.88 7.79
N LEU A 41 5.22 -3.22 6.81
CA LEU A 41 4.93 -1.83 6.48
C LEU A 41 3.63 -1.61 5.72
N ILE A 42 3.01 -2.63 5.13
CA ILE A 42 1.80 -2.43 4.32
C ILE A 42 0.65 -1.80 5.12
N PRO A 43 0.27 -2.30 6.33
CA PRO A 43 -0.76 -1.63 7.15
C PRO A 43 -0.35 -0.22 7.57
N VAL A 44 0.95 -0.01 7.84
CA VAL A 44 1.51 1.28 8.23
C VAL A 44 1.36 2.30 7.09
N LEU A 45 1.74 1.93 5.87
CA LEU A 45 1.63 2.76 4.68
C LEU A 45 0.17 3.06 4.32
N LYS A 46 -0.73 2.08 4.44
CA LYS A 46 -2.18 2.34 4.24
C LYS A 46 -2.72 3.33 5.27
N LYS A 47 -2.33 3.19 6.53
CA LYS A 47 -2.72 4.15 7.58
C LYS A 47 -2.18 5.54 7.29
N LEU A 48 -0.92 5.63 6.91
CA LEU A 48 -0.26 6.89 6.55
C LEU A 48 -0.93 7.55 5.33
N GLU A 49 -1.26 6.77 4.30
CA GLU A 49 -1.97 7.24 3.10
C GLU A 49 -3.39 7.73 3.44
N LEU A 50 -4.12 7.04 4.31
CA LEU A 50 -5.46 7.44 4.72
C LEU A 50 -5.47 8.70 5.61
N GLU A 51 -4.50 8.85 6.51
CA GLU A 51 -4.43 10.01 7.41
C GLU A 51 -3.78 11.24 6.74
N TYR A 52 -2.75 11.04 5.91
CA TYR A 52 -1.87 12.11 5.41
C TYR A 52 -1.60 12.06 3.91
N GLY A 53 -2.25 11.18 3.14
CA GLY A 53 -1.99 11.03 1.69
C GLY A 53 -2.32 12.26 0.84
N HIS A 54 -2.94 13.29 1.41
CA HIS A 54 -3.10 14.60 0.77
C HIS A 54 -1.80 15.43 0.75
N LEU A 55 -0.81 15.08 1.58
CA LEU A 55 0.47 15.78 1.71
C LEU A 55 1.56 15.18 0.81
N PHE A 56 1.39 13.95 0.34
CA PHE A 56 2.46 13.23 -0.37
C PHE A 56 1.95 12.32 -1.49
N ARG A 57 2.87 11.92 -2.37
CA ARG A 57 2.70 10.83 -3.33
C ARG A 57 3.56 9.64 -2.92
N LEU A 58 2.94 8.48 -2.72
CA LEU A 58 3.65 7.23 -2.42
C LEU A 58 3.92 6.46 -3.71
N ARG A 59 5.19 6.12 -3.94
CA ARG A 59 5.62 5.25 -5.03
C ARG A 59 6.29 4.02 -4.44
N THR A 60 5.81 2.85 -4.82
CA THR A 60 6.36 1.59 -4.36
C THR A 60 7.28 1.00 -5.42
N ILE A 61 8.53 0.77 -5.06
CA ILE A 61 9.57 0.13 -5.86
C ILE A 61 9.81 -1.25 -5.26
N ALA A 62 9.25 -2.27 -5.89
CA ALA A 62 9.56 -3.65 -5.55
C ALA A 62 10.93 -4.00 -6.12
N THR A 63 11.82 -4.54 -5.31
CA THR A 63 13.14 -5.02 -5.71
C THR A 63 13.41 -6.36 -5.03
N ILE A 64 14.48 -7.05 -5.40
CA ILE A 64 15.04 -8.17 -4.64
C ILE A 64 16.52 -7.81 -4.51
N PRO A 65 17.06 -7.66 -3.29
CA PRO A 65 18.46 -7.35 -3.14
C PRO A 65 19.26 -8.50 -3.76
N CYS A 66 20.04 -8.11 -4.76
CA CYS A 66 21.03 -8.87 -5.50
C CYS A 66 21.52 -10.16 -4.80
N ALA A 67 21.13 -11.32 -5.33
CA ALA A 67 22.08 -12.41 -5.45
C ALA A 67 22.68 -12.29 -6.86
N PRO A 68 23.99 -12.01 -7.03
CA PRO A 68 24.64 -11.77 -8.32
C PRO A 68 24.78 -13.03 -9.20
N SER A 69 23.89 -14.00 -9.05
CA SER A 69 23.93 -15.27 -9.77
C SER A 69 22.53 -15.86 -9.85
N ARG A 70 21.63 -15.23 -10.59
CA ARG A 70 20.46 -15.92 -11.16
C ARG A 70 20.30 -15.45 -12.58
N SER A 71 20.44 -16.38 -13.53
CA SER A 71 20.14 -16.14 -14.94
C SER A 71 18.78 -15.46 -15.07
N ALA A 72 18.64 -14.57 -16.04
CA ALA A 72 17.37 -13.91 -16.40
C ALA A 72 16.17 -14.88 -16.65
N CYS A 73 16.42 -16.19 -16.67
CA CYS A 73 15.43 -17.27 -16.79
C CYS A 73 14.76 -17.68 -15.45
N ASP A 74 15.18 -17.13 -14.30
CA ASP A 74 14.55 -17.49 -13.03
C ASP A 74 13.24 -16.73 -12.85
N MET A 75 12.14 -17.47 -12.99
CA MET A 75 10.74 -17.12 -12.70
C MET A 75 10.55 -16.69 -11.23
N SER A 76 11.26 -15.64 -10.83
CA SER A 76 11.27 -15.09 -9.48
C SER A 76 9.99 -14.31 -9.19
N PRO A 77 9.59 -14.15 -7.92
CA PRO A 77 8.43 -13.35 -7.55
C PRO A 77 8.43 -11.94 -8.14
N LEU A 78 9.62 -11.32 -8.26
CA LEU A 78 9.77 -9.99 -8.85
C LEU A 78 9.53 -10.01 -10.36
N VAL A 79 10.10 -10.97 -11.10
CA VAL A 79 9.86 -11.12 -12.54
C VAL A 79 8.37 -11.30 -12.82
N ILE A 80 7.70 -12.19 -12.07
CA ILE A 80 6.27 -12.44 -12.21
C ILE A 80 5.46 -11.18 -11.90
N LEU A 81 5.80 -10.47 -10.82
CA LEU A 81 5.17 -9.19 -10.50
C LEU A 81 5.31 -8.18 -11.64
N LYS A 82 6.51 -8.01 -12.19
CA LYS A 82 6.76 -7.02 -13.25
C LYS A 82 6.03 -7.36 -14.55
N ALA A 83 6.00 -8.64 -14.93
CA ALA A 83 5.22 -9.10 -16.08
C ALA A 83 3.73 -8.83 -15.90
N ILE A 84 3.17 -9.10 -14.71
CA ILE A 84 1.77 -8.78 -14.41
C ILE A 84 1.51 -7.26 -14.45
N GLU A 85 2.45 -6.44 -13.97
CA GLU A 85 2.32 -4.99 -13.96
C GLU A 85 2.28 -4.34 -15.34
N LEU A 86 2.83 -4.99 -16.39
CA LEU A 86 2.73 -4.52 -17.77
C LEU A 86 1.28 -4.42 -18.25
N GLN A 87 0.41 -5.32 -17.77
CA GLN A 87 -1.03 -5.30 -18.07
C GLN A 87 -1.83 -4.43 -17.08
N GLY A 88 -1.19 -3.88 -16.05
CA GLY A 88 -1.80 -2.93 -15.13
C GLY A 88 -1.34 -3.08 -13.68
N LYS A 89 -1.08 -1.94 -13.03
CA LYS A 89 -0.65 -1.88 -11.62
C LYS A 89 -1.65 -2.49 -10.63
N THR A 90 -2.94 -2.48 -10.95
CA THR A 90 -3.98 -3.12 -10.12
C THR A 90 -3.84 -4.64 -10.08
N PHE A 91 -3.39 -5.27 -11.18
CA PHE A 91 -3.07 -6.70 -11.18
C PHE A 91 -1.85 -6.99 -10.30
N GLY A 92 -0.80 -6.18 -10.37
CA GLY A 92 0.38 -6.29 -9.50
C GLY A 92 0.01 -6.20 -8.02
N MET A 93 -0.86 -5.26 -7.64
CA MET A 93 -1.38 -5.14 -6.28
C MET A 93 -2.16 -6.38 -5.83
N ARG A 94 -2.99 -6.97 -6.71
CA ARG A 94 -3.73 -8.21 -6.41
C ARG A 94 -2.80 -9.40 -6.29
N PHE A 95 -1.81 -9.51 -7.17
CA PHE A 95 -0.77 -10.54 -7.12
C PHE A 95 -0.03 -10.50 -5.79
N MET A 96 0.53 -9.34 -5.43
CA MET A 96 1.25 -9.12 -4.17
C MET A 96 0.42 -9.51 -2.95
N ARG A 97 -0.86 -9.13 -2.96
CA ARG A 97 -1.79 -9.49 -1.89
C ARG A 97 -2.00 -10.99 -1.78
N ARG A 98 -2.19 -11.69 -2.89
CA ARG A 98 -2.37 -13.15 -2.90
C ARG A 98 -1.09 -13.88 -2.55
N LEU A 99 0.06 -13.41 -3.04
CA LEU A 99 1.37 -13.95 -2.70
C LEU A 99 1.62 -13.86 -1.20
N ARG A 100 1.33 -12.70 -0.61
CA ARG A 100 1.39 -12.50 0.84
C ARG A 100 0.46 -13.46 1.59
N MET A 101 -0.78 -13.61 1.11
CA MET A 101 -1.70 -14.56 1.72
C MET A 101 -1.21 -16.01 1.59
N LEU A 102 -0.55 -16.36 0.50
CA LEU A 102 0.02 -17.69 0.38
C LEU A 102 1.22 -17.86 1.31
N HIS A 103 2.08 -16.86 1.40
CA HIS A 103 3.27 -16.87 2.25
C HIS A 103 2.94 -17.05 3.74
N ASN A 104 1.91 -16.40 4.27
CA ASN A 104 1.56 -16.60 5.69
C ASN A 104 1.03 -18.02 5.98
N VAL A 105 0.62 -18.79 4.95
CA VAL A 105 0.16 -20.18 5.09
C VAL A 105 1.30 -21.17 4.82
N GLU A 106 2.04 -20.96 3.72
CA GLU A 106 3.00 -21.92 3.17
C GLU A 106 4.47 -21.53 3.41
N GLY A 107 4.75 -20.38 4.02
CA GLY A 107 6.09 -19.84 4.22
C GLY A 107 6.82 -19.61 2.89
N GLU A 108 8.09 -19.99 2.83
CA GLU A 108 8.93 -19.83 1.62
C GLU A 108 8.43 -20.64 0.41
N SER A 109 7.62 -21.68 0.63
CA SER A 109 7.05 -22.50 -0.46
C SER A 109 6.11 -21.69 -1.38
N ALA A 110 5.58 -20.56 -0.88
CA ALA A 110 4.76 -19.63 -1.66
C ALA A 110 5.52 -19.02 -2.85
N TYR A 111 6.85 -18.98 -2.80
CA TYR A 111 7.71 -18.44 -3.86
C TYR A 111 8.12 -19.48 -4.91
N SER A 112 7.60 -20.70 -4.81
CA SER A 112 7.84 -21.73 -5.82
C SER A 112 7.18 -21.37 -7.15
N ARG A 113 7.82 -21.73 -8.28
CA ARG A 113 7.27 -21.48 -9.62
C ARG A 113 5.82 -21.94 -9.78
N PRO A 114 5.40 -23.14 -9.35
CA PRO A 114 3.99 -23.55 -9.43
C PRO A 114 3.06 -22.63 -8.65
N SER A 115 3.45 -22.20 -7.44
CA SER A 115 2.66 -21.27 -6.65
C SER A 115 2.53 -19.90 -7.34
N LEU A 116 3.63 -19.32 -7.83
CA LEU A 116 3.61 -18.03 -8.53
C LEU A 116 2.76 -18.08 -9.81
N MET A 117 2.85 -19.16 -10.59
CA MET A 117 2.02 -19.35 -11.79
C MET A 117 0.53 -19.44 -11.44
N ARG A 118 0.17 -20.27 -10.45
CA ARG A 118 -1.24 -20.36 -9.98
C ARG A 118 -1.77 -19.00 -9.52
N LEU A 119 -0.94 -18.19 -8.87
CA LEU A 119 -1.33 -16.84 -8.43
C LEU A 119 -1.59 -15.90 -9.61
N ALA A 120 -0.75 -15.97 -10.65
CA ALA A 120 -0.93 -15.22 -11.89
C ALA A 120 -2.17 -15.70 -12.68
N GLU A 121 -2.33 -17.01 -12.88
CA GLU A 121 -3.48 -17.64 -13.52
C GLU A 121 -4.80 -17.22 -12.86
N ALA A 122 -4.84 -17.16 -11.53
CA ALA A 122 -6.02 -16.74 -10.80
C ALA A 122 -6.41 -15.27 -11.08
N LEU A 123 -5.55 -14.45 -11.69
CA LEU A 123 -5.89 -13.07 -12.08
C LEU A 123 -6.68 -13.00 -13.40
N THR A 124 -6.78 -14.10 -14.15
CA THR A 124 -7.67 -14.20 -15.32
C THR A 124 -9.13 -13.93 -14.97
N GLU A 125 -9.55 -14.20 -13.74
CA GLU A 125 -10.89 -13.83 -13.22
C GLU A 125 -11.15 -12.32 -13.24
N TYR A 126 -10.08 -11.52 -13.34
CA TYR A 126 -10.13 -10.05 -13.47
C TYR A 126 -9.72 -9.55 -14.85
N GLY A 127 -9.52 -10.46 -15.83
CA GLY A 127 -9.18 -10.11 -17.20
C GLY A 127 -7.68 -9.98 -17.49
N LEU A 128 -6.79 -10.58 -16.68
CA LEU A 128 -5.38 -10.72 -17.08
C LEU A 128 -5.29 -11.63 -18.33
N ASP A 129 -4.58 -11.18 -19.36
CA ASP A 129 -4.24 -12.00 -20.53
C ASP A 129 -3.07 -12.92 -20.17
N LEU A 130 -3.38 -14.21 -20.00
CA LEU A 130 -2.40 -15.21 -19.59
C LEU A 130 -1.35 -15.48 -20.67
N GLU A 131 -1.73 -15.41 -21.95
CA GLU A 131 -0.82 -15.65 -23.07
C GLU A 131 0.18 -14.50 -23.21
N GLU A 132 -0.28 -13.26 -23.07
CA GLU A 132 0.61 -12.09 -23.04
C GLU A 132 1.53 -12.13 -21.82
N PHE A 133 1.00 -12.49 -20.65
CA PHE A 133 1.82 -12.67 -19.45
C PHE A 133 2.95 -13.69 -19.67
N HIS A 134 2.66 -14.85 -20.29
CA HIS A 134 3.68 -15.85 -20.57
C HIS A 134 4.76 -15.36 -21.54
N ARG A 135 4.40 -14.51 -22.52
CA ARG A 135 5.37 -13.84 -23.41
C ARG A 135 6.22 -12.84 -22.65
N ASP A 136 5.59 -12.01 -21.82
CA ASP A 136 6.23 -10.91 -21.10
C ASP A 136 7.30 -11.38 -20.12
N VAL A 137 7.05 -12.48 -19.41
CA VAL A 137 7.96 -13.01 -18.38
C VAL A 137 9.38 -13.27 -18.91
N SER A 138 9.54 -13.57 -20.21
CA SER A 138 10.84 -13.81 -20.84
C SER A 138 11.25 -12.69 -21.82
N SER A 139 10.58 -11.53 -21.77
CA SER A 139 10.83 -10.42 -22.69
C SER A 139 12.00 -9.53 -22.27
N ASP A 140 12.65 -8.91 -23.26
CA ASP A 140 13.70 -7.90 -23.04
C ASP A 140 13.16 -6.68 -22.27
N THR A 141 11.86 -6.38 -22.42
CA THR A 141 11.19 -5.30 -21.67
C THR A 141 11.30 -5.51 -20.16
N ILE A 142 11.07 -6.73 -19.68
CA ILE A 142 11.20 -7.06 -18.26
C ILE A 142 12.64 -6.97 -17.80
N GLN A 143 13.59 -7.45 -18.62
CA GLN A 143 15.02 -7.32 -18.29
C GLN A 143 15.41 -5.85 -18.10
N GLN A 144 15.04 -4.98 -19.04
CA GLN A 144 15.29 -3.54 -18.95
C GLN A 144 14.60 -2.88 -17.75
N MET A 145 13.38 -3.32 -17.39
CA MET A 145 12.69 -2.81 -16.20
C MET A 145 13.43 -3.17 -14.91
N LEU A 146 13.92 -4.41 -14.81
CA LEU A 146 14.66 -4.89 -13.63
C LEU A 146 16.04 -4.24 -13.52
N GLU A 147 16.72 -4.01 -14.65
CA GLU A 147 17.98 -3.27 -14.71
C GLU A 147 17.78 -1.85 -14.18
N LYS A 148 16.75 -1.13 -14.66
CA LYS A 148 16.41 0.22 -14.17
C LYS A 148 16.08 0.24 -12.68
N GLU A 149 15.36 -0.76 -12.16
CA GLU A 149 15.09 -0.85 -10.72
C GLU A 149 16.36 -1.09 -9.91
N THR A 150 17.30 -1.89 -10.44
CA THR A 150 18.60 -2.13 -9.82
C THR A 150 19.47 -0.87 -9.83
N GLU A 151 19.47 -0.13 -10.93
CA GLU A 151 20.13 1.17 -11.05
C GLU A 151 19.58 2.16 -10.02
N LEU A 152 18.24 2.27 -9.90
CA LEU A 152 17.58 3.12 -8.91
C LEU A 152 17.96 2.75 -7.47
N VAL A 153 17.92 1.46 -7.11
CA VAL A 153 18.32 0.97 -5.78
C VAL A 153 19.77 1.33 -5.47
N THR A 154 20.65 1.24 -6.47
CA THR A 154 22.07 1.57 -6.35
C THR A 154 22.28 3.07 -6.22
N GLU A 155 21.64 3.87 -7.07
CA GLU A 155 21.72 5.34 -7.07
C GLU A 155 21.22 5.93 -5.74
N TRP A 156 20.14 5.36 -5.19
CA TRP A 156 19.55 5.80 -3.92
C TRP A 156 20.30 5.26 -2.68
N ASP A 157 21.37 4.48 -2.88
CA ASP A 157 22.17 3.80 -1.86
C ASP A 157 21.27 3.08 -0.83
N VAL A 158 20.35 2.24 -1.34
CA VAL A 158 19.44 1.44 -0.49
C VAL A 158 20.16 0.15 -0.12
N ARG A 159 20.53 0.04 1.17
CA ARG A 159 21.33 -1.08 1.68
C ARG A 159 20.51 -2.15 2.40
N ILE A 160 19.37 -1.75 2.93
CA ILE A 160 18.49 -2.60 3.74
C ILE A 160 17.07 -2.46 3.21
N LEU A 161 16.29 -3.53 3.29
CA LEU A 161 14.88 -3.54 2.94
C LEU A 161 14.04 -3.96 4.16
N PRO A 162 12.82 -3.39 4.32
CA PRO A 162 12.29 -2.28 3.53
C PRO A 162 13.00 -0.95 3.82
N THR A 163 12.95 -0.02 2.88
CA THR A 163 13.41 1.37 3.09
C THR A 163 12.34 2.34 2.60
N LEU A 164 12.04 3.37 3.39
CA LEU A 164 11.24 4.53 2.96
C LEU A 164 12.15 5.74 2.79
N ALA A 165 12.20 6.30 1.59
CA ALA A 165 12.85 7.58 1.33
C ALA A 165 11.80 8.66 1.17
N PHE A 166 11.82 9.64 2.08
CA PHE A 166 10.94 10.80 2.09
C PHE A 166 11.69 11.96 1.47
N VAL A 167 11.13 12.56 0.42
CA VAL A 167 11.76 13.61 -0.38
C VAL A 167 10.92 14.87 -0.24
N GLY A 168 11.51 15.86 0.42
CA GLY A 168 11.01 17.23 0.52
C GLY A 168 11.51 18.13 -0.61
N ASP A 169 11.31 19.44 -0.43
CA ASP A 169 11.75 20.42 -1.41
C ASP A 169 13.28 20.64 -1.38
N GLU A 170 13.89 20.62 -0.19
CA GLU A 170 15.34 20.87 -0.01
C GLU A 170 16.11 19.65 0.50
N GLU A 171 15.45 18.76 1.21
CA GLU A 171 16.09 17.63 1.90
C GLU A 171 15.35 16.31 1.68
N ALA A 172 16.07 15.21 1.93
CA ALA A 172 15.51 13.87 1.86
C ALA A 172 15.97 13.03 3.07
N ILE A 173 15.03 12.31 3.67
CA ILE A 173 15.27 11.46 4.83
C ILE A 173 15.01 10.00 4.45
N LYS A 174 15.99 9.12 4.70
CA LYS A 174 15.86 7.66 4.52
C LYS A 174 15.61 6.98 5.86
N ALA A 175 14.52 6.22 5.95
CA ALA A 175 14.21 5.32 7.03
C ALA A 175 14.47 3.87 6.59
N GLU A 176 15.59 3.30 7.05
CA GLU A 176 16.01 1.93 6.73
C GLU A 176 15.47 0.93 7.76
N GLY A 177 14.48 0.13 7.36
CA GLY A 177 13.85 -0.91 8.16
C GLY A 177 12.41 -0.60 8.59
N PRO A 178 11.75 -1.56 9.27
CA PRO A 178 10.34 -1.44 9.64
C PRO A 178 10.15 -0.67 10.96
N TYR A 179 10.14 0.66 10.91
CA TYR A 179 9.83 1.51 12.06
C TYR A 179 8.34 1.55 12.41
N GLU A 180 8.05 2.02 13.63
CA GLU A 180 6.69 2.26 14.09
C GLU A 180 6.03 3.45 13.38
N TYR A 181 4.69 3.44 13.36
CA TYR A 181 3.87 4.45 12.70
C TYR A 181 4.30 5.90 13.01
N LEU A 182 4.53 6.19 14.30
CA LEU A 182 4.82 7.54 14.77
C LEU A 182 6.16 8.07 14.24
N VAL A 183 7.13 7.20 13.96
CA VAL A 183 8.42 7.60 13.37
C VAL A 183 8.20 8.23 12.00
N TYR A 184 7.35 7.63 11.17
CA TYR A 184 7.03 8.18 9.84
C TYR A 184 6.25 9.48 9.91
N VAL A 185 5.36 9.63 10.91
CA VAL A 185 4.64 10.89 11.15
C VAL A 185 5.60 12.00 11.54
N SER A 186 6.59 11.70 12.40
CA SER A 186 7.62 12.67 12.78
C SER A 186 8.45 13.12 11.58
N ILE A 187 8.87 12.18 10.71
CA ILE A 187 9.62 12.51 9.48
C ILE A 187 8.79 13.43 8.56
N LEU A 188 7.49 13.16 8.39
CA LEU A 188 6.62 14.03 7.60
C LEU A 188 6.49 15.43 8.20
N SER A 189 6.35 15.53 9.53
CA SER A 189 6.24 16.82 10.21
C SER A 189 7.54 17.63 10.13
N GLU A 190 8.69 16.96 10.21
CA GLU A 190 10.02 17.55 10.05
C GLU A 190 10.21 18.12 8.64
N LEU A 191 9.95 17.32 7.60
CA LEU A 191 10.10 17.75 6.20
C LEU A 191 9.14 18.86 5.77
N LEU A 192 8.01 19.03 6.45
CA LEU A 192 7.02 20.07 6.17
C LEU A 192 7.21 21.32 7.04
N ASP A 193 8.10 21.29 8.02
CA ASP A 193 8.34 22.35 9.00
C ASP A 193 7.06 22.86 9.71
N HIS A 194 6.08 21.97 9.89
CA HIS A 194 4.87 22.27 10.64
C HIS A 194 4.22 21.01 11.23
N THR A 195 3.31 21.22 12.18
CA THR A 195 2.49 20.12 12.71
C THR A 195 1.47 19.71 11.65
N ILE A 196 1.41 18.41 11.34
CA ILE A 196 0.47 17.85 10.36
C ILE A 196 -0.80 17.33 11.05
N GLU A 197 -1.94 17.51 10.39
CA GLU A 197 -3.24 17.06 10.89
C GLU A 197 -3.74 15.82 10.16
N LYS A 198 -4.33 14.90 10.93
CA LYS A 198 -4.92 13.67 10.39
C LYS A 198 -6.23 13.99 9.68
N GLN A 199 -6.40 13.46 8.47
CA GLN A 199 -7.71 13.41 7.85
C GLN A 199 -8.59 12.30 8.45
N PRO A 200 -9.91 12.50 8.46
CA PRO A 200 -10.84 11.47 8.88
C PRO A 200 -10.73 10.27 7.94
N LYS A 201 -10.60 9.07 8.53
CA LYS A 201 -10.59 7.81 7.78
C LYS A 201 -11.98 7.55 7.17
N PRO A 202 -12.05 7.00 5.95
CA PRO A 202 -13.32 6.70 5.32
C PRO A 202 -14.07 5.59 6.09
N PRO A 203 -15.38 5.40 5.87
CA PRO A 203 -16.11 4.26 6.41
C PRO A 203 -15.52 2.92 5.95
N LEU A 204 -15.66 1.86 6.77
CA LEU A 204 -15.11 0.52 6.49
C LEU A 204 -15.53 -0.04 5.13
N GLU A 205 -16.74 0.26 4.66
CA GLU A 205 -17.20 -0.13 3.33
C GLU A 205 -16.33 0.49 2.23
N GLN A 206 -16.07 1.80 2.30
CA GLN A 206 -15.23 2.49 1.31
C GLN A 206 -13.77 2.03 1.38
N PHE A 207 -13.28 1.75 2.59
CA PHE A 207 -11.97 1.13 2.76
C PHE A 207 -11.87 -0.23 2.08
N LEU A 208 -12.87 -1.11 2.28
CA LEU A 208 -12.90 -2.40 1.62
C LEU A 208 -13.09 -2.26 0.11
N ARG A 209 -13.83 -1.26 -0.38
CA ARG A 209 -13.89 -0.94 -1.82
C ARG A 209 -12.50 -0.57 -2.37
N ARG A 210 -11.75 0.25 -1.64
CA ARG A 210 -10.44 0.77 -2.05
C ARG A 210 -9.35 -0.31 -2.06
N TYR A 211 -9.30 -1.15 -1.03
CA TYR A 211 -8.23 -2.14 -0.83
C TYR A 211 -8.64 -3.59 -1.15
N GLU A 212 -9.92 -3.80 -1.51
CA GLU A 212 -10.64 -5.05 -1.80
C GLU A 212 -10.70 -6.05 -0.64
N THR A 213 -9.60 -6.29 0.07
CA THR A 213 -9.55 -7.19 1.23
C THR A 213 -8.61 -6.70 2.34
N ALA A 214 -8.94 -7.03 3.59
CA ALA A 214 -8.06 -6.84 4.74
C ALA A 214 -8.41 -7.81 5.88
N THR A 215 -7.48 -8.04 6.81
CA THR A 215 -7.75 -8.79 8.04
C THR A 215 -8.36 -7.89 9.12
N THR A 216 -9.00 -8.49 10.13
CA THR A 216 -9.49 -7.74 11.30
C THR A 216 -8.36 -6.97 11.98
N ALA A 217 -7.21 -7.61 12.22
CA ALA A 217 -6.04 -7.01 12.87
C ALA A 217 -5.47 -5.82 12.07
N GLU A 218 -5.41 -5.92 10.74
CA GLU A 218 -4.98 -4.82 9.87
C GLU A 218 -5.91 -3.62 9.99
N ILE A 219 -7.23 -3.83 9.92
CA ILE A 219 -8.22 -2.76 10.03
C ILE A 219 -8.19 -2.16 11.44
N ALA A 220 -8.09 -2.97 12.49
CA ALA A 220 -7.98 -2.51 13.88
C ALA A 220 -6.79 -1.56 14.07
N PHE A 221 -5.62 -1.94 13.54
CA PHE A 221 -4.43 -1.09 13.54
C PHE A 221 -4.63 0.23 12.76
N ILE A 222 -5.20 0.15 11.56
CA ILE A 222 -5.42 1.31 10.70
C ILE A 222 -6.41 2.29 11.34
N TYR A 223 -7.50 1.79 11.94
CA TYR A 223 -8.58 2.60 12.50
C TYR A 223 -8.40 2.99 13.96
N ASP A 224 -7.30 2.56 14.60
CA ASP A 224 -7.06 2.80 16.03
C ASP A 224 -8.21 2.30 16.90
N ALA A 225 -8.74 1.12 16.58
CA ALA A 225 -9.91 0.54 17.23
C ALA A 225 -9.67 -0.92 17.65
N PRO A 226 -10.29 -1.42 18.73
CA PRO A 226 -10.19 -2.83 19.12
C PRO A 226 -10.72 -3.76 18.02
N GLU A 227 -10.10 -4.94 17.86
CA GLU A 227 -10.55 -5.95 16.90
C GLU A 227 -12.02 -6.33 17.08
N SER A 228 -12.51 -6.38 18.32
CA SER A 228 -13.92 -6.68 18.63
C SER A 228 -14.90 -5.65 18.05
N GLN A 229 -14.53 -4.36 18.07
CA GLN A 229 -15.33 -3.29 17.50
C GLN A 229 -15.32 -3.37 15.97
N ILE A 230 -14.14 -3.60 15.37
CA ILE A 230 -14.00 -3.78 13.92
C ILE A 230 -14.80 -4.98 13.43
N GLU A 231 -14.70 -6.12 14.12
CA GLU A 231 -15.51 -7.30 13.79
C GLU A 231 -17.00 -7.02 13.85
N HIS A 232 -17.46 -6.26 14.84
CA HIS A 232 -18.87 -5.91 14.99
C HIS A 232 -19.36 -5.09 13.78
N GLU A 233 -18.62 -4.05 13.38
CA GLU A 233 -18.95 -3.24 12.22
C GLU A 233 -18.89 -4.03 10.90
N LEU A 234 -17.90 -4.91 10.74
CA LEU A 234 -17.77 -5.75 9.55
C LEU A 234 -18.91 -6.78 9.45
N LYS A 235 -19.37 -7.35 10.58
CA LYS A 235 -20.55 -8.23 10.61
C LYS A 235 -21.81 -7.50 10.15
N LYS A 236 -21.98 -6.21 10.48
CA LYS A 236 -23.09 -5.41 9.94
C LYS A 236 -23.00 -5.29 8.41
N LEU A 237 -21.81 -5.05 7.87
CA LEU A 237 -21.61 -5.00 6.41
C LEU A 237 -21.88 -6.34 5.72
N VAL A 238 -21.57 -7.47 6.36
CA VAL A 238 -21.95 -8.80 5.87
C VAL A 238 -23.46 -8.96 5.81
N LEU A 239 -24.19 -8.56 6.87
CA LEU A 239 -25.65 -8.61 6.88
C LEU A 239 -26.29 -7.72 5.79
N GLN A 240 -25.60 -6.64 5.43
CA GLN A 240 -25.98 -5.74 4.33
C GLN A 240 -25.51 -6.22 2.95
N GLN A 241 -24.89 -7.40 2.84
CA GLN A 241 -24.34 -7.95 1.59
C GLN A 241 -23.30 -7.04 0.91
N LYS A 242 -22.59 -6.21 1.69
CA LYS A 242 -21.53 -5.32 1.18
C LYS A 242 -20.14 -5.94 1.25
N CYS A 243 -19.95 -6.93 2.12
CA CYS A 243 -18.72 -7.68 2.21
C CYS A 243 -18.97 -9.15 2.56
N ALA A 244 -17.95 -9.98 2.36
CA ALA A 244 -17.93 -11.38 2.77
C ALA A 244 -16.79 -11.63 3.75
N SER A 245 -17.02 -12.52 4.72
CA SER A 245 -16.00 -13.06 5.60
C SER A 245 -15.45 -14.36 5.01
N LEU A 246 -14.14 -14.46 4.89
CA LEU A 246 -13.43 -15.64 4.46
C LEU A 246 -12.54 -16.11 5.62
N SER A 247 -12.62 -17.39 5.99
CA SER A 247 -11.69 -17.99 6.94
C SER A 247 -10.31 -18.07 6.31
N TYR A 248 -9.29 -17.64 7.03
CA TYR A 248 -7.93 -17.58 6.52
C TYR A 248 -6.91 -17.68 7.66
N CYS A 249 -6.07 -18.73 7.64
CA CYS A 249 -5.25 -19.17 8.77
C CYS A 249 -6.10 -19.25 10.07
N ASP A 250 -5.59 -18.68 11.17
CA ASP A 250 -6.28 -18.56 12.46
C ASP A 250 -7.20 -17.32 12.54
N GLY A 251 -7.43 -16.63 11.42
CA GLY A 251 -8.15 -15.36 11.38
C GLY A 251 -9.24 -15.26 10.31
N LYS A 252 -9.75 -14.04 10.12
CA LYS A 252 -10.73 -13.68 9.09
C LYS A 252 -10.15 -12.66 8.14
N VAL A 253 -10.39 -12.89 6.86
CA VAL A 253 -10.17 -11.92 5.79
C VAL A 253 -11.53 -11.44 5.30
N TRP A 254 -11.69 -10.13 5.23
CA TRP A 254 -12.92 -9.49 4.77
C TRP A 254 -12.73 -9.03 3.34
N ARG A 255 -13.71 -9.28 2.47
CA ARG A 255 -13.67 -8.92 1.05
C ARG A 255 -14.88 -8.08 0.68
N HIS A 256 -14.68 -6.96 -0.01
CA HIS A 256 -15.80 -6.20 -0.59
C HIS A 256 -16.52 -7.04 -1.66
N LEU A 257 -17.84 -7.08 -1.62
CA LEU A 257 -18.65 -7.66 -2.68
C LEU A 257 -18.87 -6.55 -3.71
N LYS A 258 -18.30 -6.69 -4.91
CA LYS A 258 -18.55 -5.70 -5.98
C LYS A 258 -20.05 -5.60 -6.18
N ASP A 259 -20.55 -4.38 -6.35
CA ASP A 259 -21.91 -4.17 -6.81
C ASP A 259 -22.06 -4.99 -8.09
N SER A 260 -23.02 -5.91 -8.10
CA SER A 260 -23.36 -6.72 -9.28
C SER A 260 -23.87 -5.77 -10.37
N ALA A 261 -22.95 -5.09 -11.07
CA ALA A 261 -23.26 -4.45 -12.33
C ALA A 261 -23.76 -5.57 -13.25
N HIS A 262 -24.95 -5.36 -13.79
CA HIS A 262 -25.69 -6.29 -14.62
C HIS A 262 -24.81 -7.01 -15.65
N MET A 263 -25.16 -8.28 -15.86
CA MET A 263 -24.69 -9.18 -16.93
C MET A 263 -24.45 -8.49 -18.26
#